data_AF-A0A8H9ZRW6-F1
#
_entry.id   AF-A0A8H9ZRW6-F1
#
_cell.length_a   1.000
_cell.length_b   1.000
_cell.length_c   1.000
_cell.angle_alpha   90.00
_cell.angle_beta   90.00
_cell.angle_gamma   90.00
#
_symmetry.space_group_name_H-M   'P 1'
#
loop_
_entity.id
_entity.type
_entity.pdbx_description
1 polymer ?
#
loop_
_entity_poly.entity_id
_entity_poly.type
_entity_poly.pdbx_seq_one_letter_code
_entity_poly.pdbx_strand_id
1 'polypeptide(L)'
;MQHSERRVVFFDLDGTLHQQDMFGSFLRYLLRHLPLNLLLVVAMGPVILAGLAVCGRAARWPMSLLLWASTFGRREAVLKRLEAEFVGWFRHHVTAFPVVHARLTAYLTSTDADVWLITGSPQSLVEQVYRDTLWLPRVNLIASRTARRWGGWVLTLRCLGHEKVVQLEKKIGAPLQLYSGYSDSEQDNPLLGFCQHRWRVTPQGELQQLE
;
A
#
# COMPACT_ATOMS: atom_id res chain seq x y z
N MET A 1 35.30 -13.72 -8.66
CA MET A 1 33.91 -14.01 -8.25
C MET A 1 33.06 -12.84 -8.71
N GLN A 2 32.29 -13.01 -9.79
CA GLN A 2 31.37 -11.97 -10.24
C GLN A 2 30.25 -11.86 -9.21
N HIS A 3 30.22 -10.75 -8.45
CA HIS A 3 28.99 -10.33 -7.80
C HIS A 3 28.00 -10.02 -8.94
N SER A 4 27.19 -11.00 -9.34
CA SER A 4 26.03 -10.72 -10.16
C SER A 4 25.15 -9.82 -9.31
N GLU A 5 25.08 -8.53 -9.64
CA GLU A 5 24.16 -7.60 -9.00
C GLU A 5 22.76 -8.19 -9.10
N ARG A 6 22.15 -8.48 -7.95
CA ARG A 6 20.81 -9.07 -7.90
C ARG A 6 19.82 -8.03 -8.44
N ARG A 7 18.90 -8.46 -9.30
CA ARG A 7 17.87 -7.61 -9.91
C ARG A 7 16.86 -7.21 -8.85
N VAL A 8 16.93 -5.95 -8.41
CA VAL A 8 15.92 -5.40 -7.49
C VAL A 8 14.67 -5.04 -8.28
N VAL A 9 13.53 -5.64 -7.92
CA VAL A 9 12.24 -5.42 -8.59
C VAL A 9 11.21 -5.00 -7.56
N PHE A 10 10.39 -4.00 -7.87
CA PHE A 10 9.29 -3.60 -7.00
C PHE A 10 7.92 -3.78 -7.65
N PHE A 11 6.94 -4.14 -6.83
CA PHE A 11 5.52 -4.15 -7.18
C PHE A 11 4.76 -3.24 -6.20
N ASP A 12 3.85 -2.42 -6.70
CA ASP A 12 2.76 -1.90 -5.87
C ASP A 12 1.69 -2.99 -5.66
N LEU A 13 0.75 -2.73 -4.76
CA LEU A 13 -0.28 -3.68 -4.35
C LEU A 13 -1.66 -3.33 -4.90
N ASP A 14 -2.21 -2.20 -4.44
CA ASP A 14 -3.53 -1.70 -4.82
C ASP A 14 -3.48 -1.23 -6.29
N GLY A 15 -4.47 -1.58 -7.09
CA GLY A 15 -4.47 -1.30 -8.53
C GLY A 15 -3.42 -2.05 -9.35
N THR A 16 -2.51 -2.80 -8.73
CA THR A 16 -1.33 -3.40 -9.39
C THR A 16 -1.29 -4.93 -9.28
N LEU A 17 -1.29 -5.50 -8.08
CA LEU A 17 -1.44 -6.95 -7.91
C LEU A 17 -2.92 -7.35 -7.87
N HIS A 18 -3.77 -6.44 -7.42
CA HIS A 18 -5.20 -6.59 -7.43
C HIS A 18 -5.89 -5.28 -7.79
N GLN A 19 -7.16 -5.37 -8.20
CA GLN A 19 -7.89 -4.23 -8.75
C GLN A 19 -8.31 -3.19 -7.69
N GLN A 20 -8.59 -3.62 -6.47
CA GLN A 20 -9.22 -2.77 -5.46
C GLN A 20 -8.21 -1.85 -4.74
N ASP A 21 -8.75 -0.80 -4.11
CA ASP A 21 -8.04 0.02 -3.12
C ASP A 21 -8.36 -0.53 -1.72
N MET A 22 -7.40 -1.24 -1.12
CA MET A 22 -7.58 -1.87 0.19
C MET A 22 -7.79 -0.85 1.30
N PHE A 23 -6.95 0.18 1.41
CA PHE A 23 -7.04 1.15 2.52
C PHE A 23 -8.30 2.02 2.42
N GLY A 24 -8.65 2.52 1.23
CA GLY A 24 -9.89 3.27 1.04
C GLY A 24 -11.13 2.42 1.26
N SER A 25 -11.10 1.14 0.90
CA SER A 25 -12.19 0.20 1.21
C SER A 25 -12.31 -0.07 2.70
N PHE A 26 -11.18 -0.19 3.41
CA PHE A 26 -11.18 -0.34 4.86
C PHE A 26 -11.76 0.87 5.59
N LEU A 27 -11.40 2.10 5.18
CA LEU A 27 -11.97 3.32 5.76
C LEU A 27 -13.49 3.40 5.52
N ARG A 28 -13.95 3.07 4.32
CA ARG A 28 -15.40 3.00 4.02
C ARG A 28 -16.10 1.92 4.85
N TYR A 29 -15.45 0.77 5.06
CA TYR A 29 -15.96 -0.28 5.92
C TYR A 29 -16.10 0.19 7.37
N LEU A 30 -15.06 0.79 7.95
CA LEU A 30 -15.09 1.35 9.30
C LEU A 30 -16.25 2.33 9.49
N LEU A 31 -16.44 3.27 8.55
CA LEU A 31 -17.50 4.29 8.66
C LEU A 31 -18.91 3.72 8.56
N ARG A 32 -19.10 2.62 7.81
CA ARG A 32 -20.39 1.90 7.78
C ARG A 32 -20.69 1.20 9.10
N HIS A 33 -19.67 0.63 9.75
CA HIS A 33 -19.82 -0.09 11.02
C HIS A 33 -19.72 0.79 12.27
N LEU A 34 -19.22 2.02 12.13
CA LEU A 34 -19.06 3.02 13.20
C LEU A 34 -19.74 4.35 12.80
N PRO A 35 -21.07 4.40 12.66
CA PRO A 35 -21.76 5.57 12.12
C PRO A 35 -21.59 6.84 12.95
N LEU A 36 -21.36 6.74 14.27
CA LEU A 36 -21.06 7.91 15.10
C LEU A 36 -19.70 8.54 14.75
N ASN A 37 -18.73 7.75 14.29
CA ASN A 37 -17.43 8.27 13.84
C ASN A 37 -17.56 9.01 12.50
N LEU A 38 -18.59 8.71 11.70
CA LEU A 38 -18.90 9.48 10.49
C LEU A 38 -19.21 10.95 10.82
N LEU A 39 -19.92 11.23 11.92
CA LEU A 39 -20.17 12.60 12.36
C LEU A 39 -18.87 13.37 12.61
N LEU A 40 -17.90 12.71 13.26
CA LEU A 40 -16.58 13.29 13.50
C LEU A 40 -15.80 13.49 12.19
N VAL A 41 -15.84 12.53 11.27
CA VAL A 41 -15.22 12.66 9.94
C VAL A 41 -15.82 13.82 9.16
N VAL A 42 -17.15 13.99 9.19
CA VAL A 42 -17.84 15.10 8.52
C VAL A 42 -17.44 16.44 9.15
N ALA A 43 -17.41 16.53 10.49
CA ALA A 43 -16.98 17.74 11.20
C ALA A 43 -15.52 18.13 10.88
N MET A 44 -14.63 17.14 10.77
CA MET A 44 -13.21 17.35 10.44
C MET A 44 -12.95 17.45 8.93
N GLY A 45 -13.96 17.15 8.09
CA GLY A 45 -13.87 17.08 6.64
C GLY A 45 -13.22 18.30 5.99
N PRO A 46 -13.62 19.55 6.33
CA PRO A 46 -13.00 20.74 5.78
C PRO A 46 -11.49 20.82 6.01
N VAL A 47 -11.02 20.45 7.21
CA VAL A 47 -9.59 20.45 7.56
C VAL A 47 -8.84 19.35 6.80
N ILE A 48 -9.43 18.16 6.70
CA ILE A 48 -8.86 17.03 5.96
C ILE A 48 -8.74 17.38 4.48
N LEU A 49 -9.80 17.93 3.88
CA LEU A 49 -9.83 18.31 2.46
C LEU A 49 -8.87 19.46 2.16
N ALA A 50 -8.83 20.50 3.00
CA ALA A 50 -7.87 21.59 2.87
C ALA A 50 -6.43 21.07 2.96
N GLY A 51 -6.16 20.17 3.91
CA GLY A 51 -4.86 19.54 4.05
C GLY A 51 -4.43 18.72 2.83
N LEU A 52 -5.35 17.95 2.24
CA LEU A 52 -5.09 17.20 1.01
C LEU A 52 -4.90 18.11 -0.21
N ALA A 53 -5.62 19.24 -0.28
CA ALA A 53 -5.48 20.21 -1.36
C ALA A 53 -4.14 20.94 -1.30
N VAL A 54 -3.69 21.33 -0.11
CA VAL A 54 -2.44 22.08 0.08
C VAL A 54 -1.21 21.16 0.08
N CYS A 55 -1.26 20.03 0.78
CA CYS A 55 -0.11 19.13 0.96
C CYS A 55 -0.09 17.95 -0.03
N GLY A 56 -1.12 17.78 -0.85
CA GLY A 56 -1.27 16.69 -1.80
C GLY A 56 -1.83 15.39 -1.21
N ARG A 57 -2.24 14.47 -2.11
CA ARG A 57 -2.88 13.18 -1.76
C ARG A 57 -1.96 12.21 -1.03
N ALA A 58 -0.64 12.38 -1.18
CA ALA A 58 0.36 11.59 -0.48
C ALA A 58 0.60 12.04 0.97
N ALA A 59 0.06 13.20 1.38
CA ALA A 59 0.28 13.74 2.72
C ALA A 59 -0.17 12.78 3.82
N ARG A 60 0.70 12.54 4.80
CA ARG A 60 0.45 11.65 5.94
C ARG A 60 -0.58 12.23 6.90
N TRP A 61 -0.46 13.52 7.25
CA TRP A 61 -1.25 14.09 8.35
C TRP A 61 -2.76 14.16 8.07
N PRO A 62 -3.27 14.53 6.87
CA PRO A 62 -4.72 14.55 6.63
C PRO A 62 -5.30 13.14 6.64
N MET A 63 -4.56 12.18 6.07
CA MET A 63 -4.96 10.77 6.05
C MET A 63 -4.89 10.13 7.44
N SER A 64 -3.91 10.54 8.25
CA SER A 64 -3.84 10.14 9.66
C SER A 64 -5.01 10.71 10.45
N LEU A 65 -5.43 11.94 10.17
CA LEU A 65 -6.59 12.57 10.80
C LEU A 65 -7.89 11.87 10.41
N LEU A 66 -8.03 11.51 9.13
CA LEU A 66 -9.17 10.73 8.63
C LEU A 66 -9.26 9.36 9.31
N LEU A 67 -8.15 8.61 9.38
CA LEU A 67 -8.11 7.32 10.07
C LEU A 67 -8.43 7.48 11.56
N TRP A 68 -7.88 8.50 12.21
CA TRP A 68 -8.13 8.78 13.61
C TRP A 68 -9.60 9.09 13.87
N ALA A 69 -10.19 9.99 13.09
CA ALA A 69 -11.61 10.33 13.20
C ALA A 69 -12.51 9.09 12.97
N SER A 70 -12.14 8.24 12.01
CA SER A 70 -12.87 6.99 11.70
C SER A 70 -12.82 5.95 12.84
N THR A 71 -11.87 6.06 13.76
CA THR A 71 -11.62 5.05 14.82
C THR A 71 -11.67 5.61 16.24
N PHE A 72 -11.77 6.93 16.39
CA PHE A 72 -11.74 7.63 17.66
C PHE A 72 -12.81 7.12 18.64
N GLY A 73 -12.41 6.97 19.92
CA GLY A 73 -13.30 6.57 21.00
C GLY A 73 -13.64 5.08 21.02
N ARG A 74 -13.06 4.26 20.14
CA ARG A 74 -13.33 2.81 20.07
C ARG A 74 -12.26 2.00 20.79
N ARG A 75 -12.69 0.95 21.49
CA ARG A 75 -11.78 0.00 22.16
C ARG A 75 -10.95 -0.75 21.12
N GLU A 76 -9.71 -1.09 21.47
CA GLU A 76 -8.78 -1.74 20.53
C GLU A 76 -9.33 -3.07 20.03
N ALA A 77 -9.91 -3.87 20.93
CA ALA A 77 -10.55 -5.14 20.58
C ALA A 77 -11.66 -4.96 19.52
N VAL A 78 -12.43 -3.86 19.57
CA VAL A 78 -13.48 -3.59 18.58
C VAL A 78 -12.86 -3.26 17.23
N LEU A 79 -11.82 -2.41 17.21
CA LEU A 79 -11.14 -2.04 15.97
C LEU A 79 -10.43 -3.25 15.33
N LYS A 80 -9.77 -4.08 16.13
CA LYS A 80 -9.14 -5.33 15.66
C LYS A 80 -10.15 -6.36 15.17
N ARG A 81 -11.31 -6.46 15.81
CA ARG A 81 -12.41 -7.30 15.30
C ARG A 81 -12.90 -6.81 13.94
N LEU A 82 -13.17 -5.50 13.80
CA LEU A 82 -13.58 -4.92 12.52
C LEU A 82 -12.50 -5.05 11.44
N GLU A 83 -11.22 -4.94 11.80
CA GLU A 83 -10.09 -5.21 10.90
C GLU A 83 -10.13 -6.66 10.40
N ALA A 84 -10.31 -7.64 11.28
CA ALA A 84 -10.39 -9.05 10.91
C ALA A 84 -11.65 -9.38 10.07
N GLU A 85 -12.81 -8.83 10.43
CA GLU A 85 -14.06 -8.97 9.66
C GLU A 85 -13.89 -8.37 8.25
N PHE A 86 -13.29 -7.19 8.15
CA PHE A 86 -12.96 -6.57 6.87
C PHE A 86 -12.00 -7.45 6.05
N VAL A 87 -10.95 -8.00 6.66
CA VAL A 87 -10.01 -8.90 5.97
C VAL A 87 -10.75 -10.09 5.38
N GLY A 88 -11.62 -10.74 6.17
CA GLY A 88 -12.44 -11.86 5.70
C GLY A 88 -13.30 -11.48 4.50
N TRP A 89 -13.98 -10.34 4.59
CA TRP A 89 -14.78 -9.80 3.48
C TRP A 89 -13.91 -9.48 2.25
N PHE A 90 -12.80 -8.75 2.43
CA PHE A 90 -11.95 -8.27 1.35
C PHE A 90 -11.33 -9.42 0.56
N ARG A 91 -10.92 -10.49 1.24
CA ARG A 91 -10.37 -11.69 0.61
C ARG A 91 -11.35 -12.40 -0.34
N HIS A 92 -12.65 -12.27 -0.14
CA HIS A 92 -13.66 -12.79 -1.07
C HIS A 92 -14.01 -11.84 -2.22
N HIS A 93 -13.61 -10.57 -2.12
CA HIS A 93 -13.94 -9.52 -3.10
C HIS A 93 -12.70 -9.02 -3.86
N VAL A 94 -11.52 -9.54 -3.54
CA VAL A 94 -10.26 -9.15 -4.19
C VAL A 94 -10.16 -9.81 -5.55
N THR A 95 -9.93 -9.00 -6.58
CA THR A 95 -9.70 -9.48 -7.95
C THR A 95 -8.23 -9.31 -8.26
N ALA A 96 -7.49 -10.42 -8.24
CA ALA A 96 -6.07 -10.46 -8.60
C ALA A 96 -5.89 -10.27 -10.12
N PHE A 97 -4.81 -9.60 -10.53
CA PHE A 97 -4.46 -9.47 -11.94
C PHE A 97 -3.53 -10.61 -12.39
N PRO A 98 -4.01 -11.58 -13.21
CA PRO A 98 -3.24 -12.79 -13.50
C PRO A 98 -1.90 -12.52 -14.18
N VAL A 99 -1.85 -11.54 -15.09
CA VAL A 99 -0.64 -11.16 -15.83
C VAL A 99 0.44 -10.65 -14.87
N VAL A 100 0.06 -9.80 -13.92
CA VAL A 100 0.99 -9.23 -12.93
C VAL A 100 1.43 -10.30 -11.94
N HIS A 101 0.52 -11.19 -11.51
CA HIS A 101 0.85 -12.32 -10.64
C HIS A 101 1.78 -13.33 -11.32
N ALA A 102 1.61 -13.59 -12.62
CA ALA A 102 2.53 -14.43 -13.39
C ALA A 102 3.94 -13.80 -13.44
N ARG A 103 4.02 -12.48 -13.64
CA ARG A 103 5.28 -11.75 -13.61
C ARG A 103 5.95 -11.78 -12.24
N LEU A 104 5.20 -11.56 -11.17
CA LEU A 104 5.66 -11.70 -9.79
C LEU A 104 6.22 -13.10 -9.55
N THR A 105 5.47 -14.14 -9.94
CA THR A 105 5.89 -15.53 -9.77
C THR A 105 7.18 -15.82 -10.51
N ALA A 106 7.35 -15.32 -11.74
CA ALA A 106 8.57 -15.50 -12.52
C ALA A 106 9.81 -14.93 -11.82
N TYR A 107 9.72 -13.72 -11.24
CA TYR A 107 10.82 -13.17 -10.45
C TYR A 107 11.07 -13.95 -9.17
N LEU A 108 10.02 -14.39 -8.48
CA LEU A 108 10.18 -15.18 -7.26
C LEU A 108 10.84 -16.53 -7.54
N THR A 109 10.61 -17.14 -8.71
CA THR A 109 11.29 -18.38 -9.13
C THR A 109 12.71 -18.16 -9.61
N SER A 110 13.10 -16.93 -9.95
CA SER A 110 14.46 -16.61 -10.37
C SER A 110 15.40 -16.52 -9.17
N THR A 111 16.64 -17.00 -9.31
CA THR A 111 17.64 -17.02 -8.22
C THR A 111 18.37 -15.69 -8.06
N ASP A 112 18.18 -14.77 -9.00
CA ASP A 112 18.95 -13.53 -9.16
C ASP A 112 18.09 -12.27 -8.96
N ALA A 113 16.86 -12.39 -8.45
CA ALA A 113 15.99 -11.24 -8.19
C ALA A 113 15.65 -11.07 -6.71
N ASP A 114 15.62 -9.82 -6.27
CA ASP A 114 15.11 -9.40 -4.97
C ASP A 114 13.80 -8.65 -5.17
N VAL A 115 12.70 -9.27 -4.76
CA VAL A 115 11.35 -8.75 -4.99
C VAL A 115 10.89 -7.95 -3.78
N TRP A 116 10.47 -6.71 -4.02
CA TRP A 116 9.93 -5.78 -3.04
C TRP A 116 8.45 -5.51 -3.33
N LEU A 117 7.61 -5.64 -2.30
CA LEU A 117 6.23 -5.17 -2.34
C LEU A 117 6.15 -3.85 -1.59
N ILE A 118 5.81 -2.76 -2.28
CA ILE A 118 5.84 -1.40 -1.73
C ILE A 118 4.48 -0.74 -1.90
N THR A 119 3.74 -0.58 -0.81
CA THR A 119 2.32 -0.19 -0.85
C THR A 119 1.95 0.92 0.15
N GLY A 120 1.00 1.76 -0.27
CA GLY A 120 0.35 2.75 0.58
C GLY A 120 -0.62 2.16 1.61
N SER A 121 -1.00 0.89 1.48
CA SER A 121 -1.92 0.23 2.41
C SER A 121 -1.27 -0.14 3.75
N PRO A 122 -2.02 -0.15 4.86
CA PRO A 122 -1.52 -0.56 6.17
C PRO A 122 -0.94 -1.97 6.18
N GLN A 123 0.27 -2.13 6.73
CA GLN A 123 0.98 -3.40 6.83
C GLN A 123 0.12 -4.51 7.45
N SER A 124 -0.63 -4.20 8.53
CA SER A 124 -1.51 -5.16 9.21
C SER A 124 -2.61 -5.71 8.30
N LEU A 125 -3.13 -4.92 7.36
CA LEU A 125 -4.15 -5.38 6.41
C LEU A 125 -3.51 -6.27 5.34
N VAL A 126 -2.37 -5.84 4.78
CA VAL A 126 -1.64 -6.60 3.75
C VAL A 126 -1.28 -8.00 4.27
N GLU A 127 -0.69 -8.07 5.46
CA GLU A 127 -0.27 -9.32 6.08
C GLU A 127 -1.45 -10.26 6.35
N GLN A 128 -2.60 -9.73 6.78
CA GLN A 128 -3.78 -10.54 7.08
C GLN A 128 -4.53 -10.98 5.81
N VAL A 129 -4.67 -10.10 4.82
CA VAL A 129 -5.33 -10.41 3.53
C VAL A 129 -4.55 -11.48 2.79
N TYR A 130 -3.22 -11.37 2.72
CA TYR A 130 -2.38 -12.25 1.93
C TYR A 130 -1.64 -13.33 2.73
N ARG A 131 -2.05 -13.57 3.99
CA ARG A 131 -1.36 -14.52 4.89
C ARG A 131 -1.19 -15.93 4.32
N ASP A 132 -2.14 -16.39 3.51
CA ASP A 132 -2.18 -17.77 2.98
C ASP A 132 -1.57 -17.84 1.57
N THR A 133 -1.00 -16.74 1.07
CA THR A 133 -0.34 -16.74 -0.23
C THR A 133 1.09 -17.23 -0.10
N LEU A 134 1.53 -18.00 -1.09
CA LEU A 134 2.91 -18.50 -1.14
C LEU A 134 3.93 -17.41 -1.46
N TRP A 135 3.49 -16.28 -2.02
CA TRP A 135 4.37 -15.21 -2.47
C TRP A 135 4.68 -14.18 -1.37
N LEU A 136 3.76 -13.89 -0.43
CA LEU A 136 3.98 -12.86 0.58
C LEU A 136 5.23 -13.12 1.45
N PRO A 137 5.50 -14.34 1.96
CA PRO A 137 6.71 -14.61 2.73
C PRO A 137 8.02 -14.50 1.94
N ARG A 138 7.93 -14.46 0.60
CA ARG A 138 9.08 -14.45 -0.33
C ARG A 138 9.38 -13.06 -0.88
N VAL A 139 8.58 -12.05 -0.54
CA VAL A 139 8.82 -10.66 -0.91
C VAL A 139 9.27 -9.85 0.30
N ASN A 140 10.02 -8.80 0.06
CA ASN A 140 10.35 -7.80 1.07
C ASN A 140 9.23 -6.74 1.12
N LEU A 141 8.50 -6.66 2.24
CA LEU A 141 7.36 -5.76 2.39
C LEU A 141 7.77 -4.38 2.95
N ILE A 142 7.39 -3.33 2.24
CA ILE A 142 7.35 -1.95 2.73
C ILE A 142 5.89 -1.46 2.62
N ALA A 143 5.30 -1.12 3.75
CA ALA A 143 3.90 -0.73 3.81
C ALA A 143 3.68 0.46 4.76
N SER A 144 2.53 1.11 4.66
CA SER A 144 2.11 2.12 5.64
C SER A 144 1.97 1.48 7.03
N ARG A 145 2.26 2.25 8.08
CA ARG A 145 2.17 1.78 9.46
C ARG A 145 1.14 2.56 10.24
N THR A 146 0.38 1.83 11.03
CA THR A 146 -0.63 2.39 11.93
C THR A 146 -0.20 2.19 13.39
N ALA A 147 -0.67 3.08 14.25
CA ALA A 147 -0.53 2.90 15.70
C ALA A 147 -1.73 3.53 16.40
N ARG A 148 -2.00 3.10 17.62
CA ARG A 148 -3.00 3.75 18.47
C ARG A 148 -2.41 4.99 19.13
N ARG A 149 -3.04 6.14 18.90
CA ARG A 149 -2.73 7.40 19.58
C ARG A 149 -4.01 8.18 19.86
N TRP A 150 -4.07 8.78 21.05
CA TRP A 150 -5.09 9.76 21.43
C TRP A 150 -6.51 9.25 21.19
N GLY A 151 -6.79 7.99 21.55
CA GLY A 151 -8.12 7.39 21.44
C GLY A 151 -8.51 6.82 20.08
N GLY A 152 -7.66 6.91 19.04
CA GLY A 152 -7.90 6.32 17.71
C GLY A 152 -6.64 5.76 17.08
N TRP A 153 -6.75 5.24 15.86
CA TRP A 153 -5.60 4.83 15.05
C TRP A 153 -5.08 5.99 14.20
N VAL A 154 -3.77 6.11 14.08
CA VAL A 154 -3.09 7.13 13.28
C VAL A 154 -2.09 6.47 12.33
N LEU A 155 -1.72 7.17 11.25
CA LEU A 155 -0.62 6.74 10.38
C LEU A 155 0.70 7.26 10.95
N THR A 156 1.54 6.34 11.44
CA THR A 156 2.93 6.66 11.85
C THR A 156 3.86 6.74 10.64
N LEU A 157 3.54 6.00 9.58
CA LEU A 157 4.19 6.06 8.27
C LEU A 157 3.11 5.94 7.18
N ARG A 158 3.18 6.80 6.15
CA ARG A 158 2.37 6.67 4.94
C ARG A 158 3.31 6.40 3.77
N CYS A 159 3.42 5.15 3.36
CA CYS A 159 4.34 4.73 2.30
C CYS A 159 3.71 4.98 0.92
N LEU A 160 3.67 6.25 0.51
CA LEU A 160 3.06 6.67 -0.74
C LEU A 160 3.87 7.81 -1.35
N GLY A 161 3.96 7.86 -2.68
CA GLY A 161 4.74 8.90 -3.34
C GLY A 161 6.23 8.77 -3.05
N HIS A 162 6.88 9.92 -2.81
CA HIS A 162 8.31 10.00 -2.52
C HIS A 162 8.72 9.22 -1.27
N GLU A 163 7.81 8.97 -0.33
CA GLU A 163 8.11 8.14 0.84
C GLU A 163 8.42 6.68 0.44
N LYS A 164 7.88 6.17 -0.68
CA LYS A 164 8.25 4.84 -1.19
C LYS A 164 9.75 4.78 -1.52
N VAL A 165 10.30 5.83 -2.14
CA VAL A 165 11.73 5.99 -2.47
C VAL A 165 12.55 5.99 -1.19
N VAL A 166 12.23 6.90 -0.25
CA VAL A 166 12.97 7.04 1.02
C VAL A 166 12.99 5.75 1.83
N GLN A 167 11.87 5.01 1.87
CA GLN A 167 11.81 3.75 2.61
C GLN A 167 12.61 2.64 1.92
N LEU A 168 12.63 2.60 0.59
CA LEU A 168 13.44 1.64 -0.15
C LEU A 168 14.94 1.94 0.00
N GLU A 169 15.35 3.21 -0.09
CA GLU A 169 16.75 3.63 0.15
C GLU A 169 17.25 3.22 1.52
N LYS A 170 16.42 3.35 2.56
CA LYS A 170 16.76 2.88 3.92
C LYS A 170 16.97 1.37 4.01
N LYS A 171 16.48 0.61 3.04
CA LYS A 171 16.54 -0.86 3.03
C LYS A 171 17.67 -1.40 2.17
N ILE A 172 17.92 -0.81 1.01
CA ILE A 172 18.90 -1.32 0.03
C ILE A 172 20.06 -0.35 -0.25
N GLY A 173 20.04 0.84 0.37
CA GLY A 173 21.04 1.88 0.16
C GLY A 173 20.68 2.85 -0.96
N ALA A 174 21.52 3.88 -1.11
CA ALA A 174 21.43 4.89 -2.15
C ALA A 174 22.75 4.95 -2.95
N PRO A 175 22.75 5.30 -4.25
CA PRO A 175 21.56 5.61 -5.06
C PRO A 175 20.75 4.35 -5.41
N LEU A 176 19.43 4.49 -5.58
CA LEU A 176 18.59 3.38 -6.03
C LEU A 176 18.90 3.04 -7.49
N GLN A 177 19.12 1.74 -7.74
CA GLN A 177 19.15 1.17 -9.08
C GLN A 177 18.22 -0.04 -9.13
N LEU A 178 17.07 0.12 -9.75
CA LEU A 178 16.03 -0.90 -9.81
C LEU A 178 15.97 -1.48 -11.22
N TYR A 179 15.89 -2.80 -11.31
CA TYR A 179 15.76 -3.48 -12.59
C TYR A 179 14.37 -3.24 -13.20
N SER A 180 13.31 -3.43 -12.42
CA SER A 180 11.95 -3.21 -12.90
C SER A 180 10.97 -2.75 -11.82
N GLY A 181 9.97 -1.96 -12.24
CA GLY A 181 8.92 -1.45 -11.36
C GLY A 181 7.54 -1.57 -11.98
N TYR A 182 6.55 -1.93 -11.17
CA TYR A 182 5.15 -2.15 -11.57
C TYR A 182 4.23 -1.34 -10.66
N SER A 183 3.45 -0.41 -11.24
CA SER A 183 2.46 0.40 -10.51
C SER A 183 1.35 0.87 -11.46
N ASP A 184 0.14 1.12 -10.96
CA ASP A 184 -0.96 1.75 -11.68
C ASP A 184 -0.95 3.29 -11.56
N SER A 185 -0.25 3.83 -10.55
CA SER A 185 -0.41 5.22 -10.11
C SER A 185 0.72 6.15 -10.56
N GLU A 186 0.37 7.39 -10.92
CA GLU A 186 1.36 8.46 -11.13
C GLU A 186 2.08 8.86 -9.85
N GLN A 187 1.49 8.56 -8.69
CA GLN A 187 2.14 8.82 -7.41
C GLN A 187 3.44 8.03 -7.27
N ASP A 188 3.58 6.91 -7.97
CA ASP A 188 4.80 6.09 -7.95
C ASP A 188 5.83 6.48 -9.02
N ASN A 189 5.54 7.50 -9.85
CA ASN A 189 6.50 8.02 -10.84
C ASN A 189 7.88 8.34 -10.24
N PRO A 190 8.01 8.95 -9.04
CA PRO A 190 9.31 9.17 -8.42
C PRO A 190 10.10 7.88 -8.18
N LEU A 191 9.44 6.76 -7.87
CA LEU A 191 10.10 5.47 -7.68
C LEU A 191 10.37 4.77 -9.02
N LEU A 192 9.43 4.84 -9.96
CA LEU A 192 9.62 4.34 -11.32
C LEU A 192 10.78 5.02 -12.04
N GLY A 193 11.10 6.28 -11.71
CA GLY A 193 12.26 7.00 -12.24
C GLY A 193 13.60 6.32 -11.98
N PHE A 194 13.71 5.49 -10.93
CA PHE A 194 14.90 4.70 -10.61
C PHE A 194 14.92 3.31 -11.27
N CYS A 195 13.90 2.97 -12.07
CA CYS A 195 13.80 1.69 -12.76
C CYS A 195 14.33 1.75 -14.19
N GLN A 196 15.09 0.72 -14.58
CA GLN A 196 15.48 0.45 -15.96
C GLN A 196 14.25 0.06 -16.81
N HIS A 197 13.37 -0.79 -16.27
CA HIS A 197 12.14 -1.22 -16.94
C HIS A 197 10.89 -0.79 -16.14
N ARG A 198 10.16 0.19 -16.67
CA ARG A 198 9.00 0.79 -16.02
C ARG A 198 7.71 0.26 -16.62
N TRP A 199 6.79 -0.20 -15.78
CA TRP A 199 5.51 -0.75 -16.22
C TRP A 199 4.36 -0.06 -15.51
N ARG A 200 3.41 0.43 -16.31
CA ARG A 200 2.11 0.89 -15.86
C ARG A 200 1.13 -0.28 -15.92
N VAL A 201 0.46 -0.58 -14.81
CA VAL A 201 -0.64 -1.55 -14.78
C VAL A 201 -1.94 -0.83 -15.17
N THR A 202 -2.65 -1.37 -16.16
CA THR A 202 -3.95 -0.83 -16.56
C THR A 202 -5.06 -1.27 -15.60
N PRO A 203 -6.22 -0.59 -15.58
CA PRO A 203 -7.37 -1.04 -14.78
C PRO A 203 -7.86 -2.47 -15.09
N GLN A 204 -7.50 -3.01 -16.26
CA GLN A 204 -7.78 -4.38 -16.71
C GLN A 204 -6.69 -5.39 -16.29
N GLY A 205 -5.59 -4.93 -15.69
CA GLY A 205 -4.48 -5.77 -15.25
C GLY A 205 -3.45 -6.07 -16.34
N GLU A 206 -3.42 -5.28 -17.41
CA GLU A 206 -2.43 -5.41 -18.48
C GLU A 206 -1.18 -4.58 -18.15
N LEU A 207 -0.03 -4.99 -18.72
CA LEU A 207 1.25 -4.33 -18.51
C LEU A 207 1.58 -3.45 -19.72
N GLN A 208 1.58 -2.13 -19.51
CA GLN A 208 2.03 -1.16 -20.49
C GLN A 208 3.44 -0.68 -20.12
N GLN A 209 4.40 -0.83 -21.03
CA GLN A 209 5.75 -0.32 -20.81
C GLN A 209 5.75 1.21 -20.94
N LEU A 210 6.40 1.87 -20.00
CA LEU A 210 6.65 3.31 -20.07
C LEU A 210 8.04 3.54 -20.67
N GLU A 211 8.14 4.56 -21.53
CA GLU A 211 9.40 5.05 -22.09
C GLU A 211 10.32 5.70 -21.03
#